data_AF-E4US45-F1
#
_entry.id   AF-E4US45-F1
#
_cell.length_a   1.000
_cell.length_b   1.000
_cell.length_c   1.000
_cell.angle_alpha   90.00
_cell.angle_beta   90.00
_cell.angle_gamma   90.00
#
_symmetry.space_group_name_H-M   'P 1'
#
loop_
_entity.id
_entity.type
_entity.pdbx_description
1 polymer ?
#
loop_
_entity_poly.entity_id
_entity_poly.type
_entity_poly.pdbx_seq_one_letter_code
_entity_poly.pdbx_strand_id
1 'polypeptide(L)'
;MQFVAVLAALGALVAPAAAYPHAPMNETLVDVQLTAVGNTMVKATITNKGDSVLNMLQFNTIMDENPTRKVMVFQDGVEVPFTGMMPRYLMSDLTEEFFTTLPPQASVEHTFDIAATHDLSAGGKYVISASGAVPTAEEHSTTITSTALYESNELHMEVDGVQAAAVEQAMNFTPEMQSIHARALEKRTKIVSGSCNQNTLRATMNALGNSARLAQAASRAASQNPRKFQEYFRTNDANAKQRVIARLNSVARESSSANAGVTTYYCSDTMGGCKPRVLAYTLPSRNLVVNCPIYYNLPPLTKQCHAQDQATTTLHEFTHNPAVASPHCQDYAYGYQQCISLPAAKAVQNADNYALFANGMLSNLFVFTLN
;
A
#
# COMPACT_ATOMS: atom_id res chain seq x y z
N MET A 1 30.65 64.22 -4.32
CA MET A 1 29.78 63.51 -5.30
C MET A 1 28.68 62.83 -4.51
N GLN A 2 27.45 63.28 -4.72
CA GLN A 2 26.23 62.80 -4.06
C GLN A 2 25.86 61.41 -4.57
N PHE A 3 25.39 60.50 -3.70
CA PHE A 3 24.26 59.62 -3.99
C PHE A 3 23.57 59.24 -2.67
N VAL A 4 22.38 59.81 -2.51
CA VAL A 4 21.30 59.37 -1.62
C VAL A 4 20.50 58.31 -2.37
N ALA A 5 20.12 57.19 -1.74
CA ALA A 5 18.81 56.56 -1.93
C ALA A 5 18.68 55.29 -1.06
N VAL A 6 17.83 55.31 -0.03
CA VAL A 6 16.42 54.83 0.02
C VAL A 6 16.35 53.44 0.66
N LEU A 7 15.84 53.42 1.91
CA LEU A 7 15.29 52.23 2.55
C LEU A 7 14.04 51.76 1.78
N ALA A 8 13.97 50.48 1.43
CA ALA A 8 12.74 49.80 1.08
C ALA A 8 12.43 48.75 2.16
N ALA A 9 11.39 49.01 2.96
CA ALA A 9 10.81 48.03 3.87
C ALA A 9 10.00 47.02 3.04
N LEU A 10 10.46 45.77 2.96
CA LEU A 10 9.66 44.67 2.41
C LEU A 10 8.75 44.11 3.50
N GLY A 11 7.45 44.39 3.37
CA GLY A 11 6.40 43.71 4.12
C GLY A 11 6.33 42.23 3.75
N ALA A 12 6.36 41.36 4.76
CA ALA A 12 6.14 39.93 4.59
C ALA A 12 4.67 39.66 4.25
N LEU A 13 4.40 39.23 3.02
CA LEU A 13 3.12 38.64 2.62
C LEU A 13 2.96 37.28 3.30
N VAL A 14 2.14 37.22 4.35
CA VAL A 14 1.64 35.95 4.90
C VAL A 14 0.57 35.44 3.93
N ALA A 15 0.94 34.48 3.09
CA ALA A 15 -0.03 33.78 2.25
C ALA A 15 -0.97 32.93 3.15
N PRO A 16 -2.29 32.96 2.92
CA PRO A 16 -3.20 32.11 3.67
C PRO A 16 -2.84 30.65 3.43
N ALA A 17 -2.79 29.86 4.50
CA ALA A 17 -2.70 28.40 4.39
C ALA A 17 -3.94 27.93 3.63
N ALA A 18 -3.75 27.53 2.37
CA ALA A 18 -4.78 26.84 1.61
C ALA A 18 -5.18 25.58 2.40
N ALA A 19 -6.37 25.60 2.99
CA ALA A 19 -7.00 24.41 3.52
C ALA A 19 -7.27 23.49 2.32
N TYR A 20 -6.48 22.43 2.18
CA TYR A 20 -6.76 21.40 1.20
C TYR A 20 -8.14 20.80 1.53
N PRO A 21 -9.05 20.66 0.55
CA PRO A 21 -10.36 20.04 0.80
C PRO A 21 -10.13 18.67 1.44
N HIS A 22 -10.70 18.46 2.62
CA HIS A 22 -10.65 17.20 3.33
C HIS A 22 -11.73 16.29 2.73
N ALA A 23 -11.39 15.04 2.40
CA ALA A 23 -12.42 14.01 2.36
C ALA A 23 -12.91 13.84 3.82
N PRO A 24 -14.21 14.06 4.12
CA PRO A 24 -14.70 13.87 5.48
C PRO A 24 -14.49 12.40 5.86
N MET A 25 -13.69 12.14 6.90
CA MET A 25 -13.68 10.83 7.54
C MET A 25 -14.98 10.74 8.35
N ASN A 26 -15.99 10.06 7.82
CA ASN A 26 -17.23 9.87 8.52
C ASN A 26 -17.07 8.68 9.49
N GLU A 27 -17.14 8.96 10.79
CA GLU A 27 -17.11 7.94 11.84
C GLU A 27 -18.32 7.00 11.69
N THR A 28 -18.02 5.70 11.48
CA THR A 28 -18.90 4.52 11.41
C THR A 28 -20.12 4.58 10.48
N LEU A 29 -19.97 5.07 9.24
CA LEU A 29 -21.01 4.87 8.20
C LEU A 29 -21.16 3.41 7.75
N VAL A 30 -20.09 2.63 7.89
CA VAL A 30 -20.07 1.22 7.52
C VAL A 30 -19.88 0.40 8.79
N ASP A 31 -20.81 -0.52 9.01
CA ASP A 31 -20.80 -1.48 10.11
C ASP A 31 -20.40 -2.85 9.56
N VAL A 32 -19.50 -3.54 10.27
CA VAL A 32 -18.98 -4.84 9.85
C VAL A 32 -19.17 -5.84 10.99
N GLN A 33 -19.97 -6.87 10.76
CA GLN A 33 -20.15 -7.97 11.71
C GLN A 33 -19.46 -9.23 11.19
N LEU A 34 -18.53 -9.78 11.98
CA LEU A 34 -17.85 -11.04 11.70
C LEU A 34 -18.57 -12.21 12.39
N THR A 35 -18.72 -13.30 11.67
CA THR A 35 -19.27 -14.58 12.16
C THR A 35 -18.44 -15.75 11.65
N ALA A 36 -18.28 -16.80 12.45
CA ALA A 36 -17.61 -18.02 12.03
C ALA A 36 -18.55 -18.91 11.20
N VAL A 37 -18.04 -19.48 10.10
CA VAL A 37 -18.78 -20.39 9.20
C VAL A 37 -17.97 -21.66 8.96
N GLY A 38 -17.70 -22.43 10.00
CA GLY A 38 -16.86 -23.63 9.94
C GLY A 38 -15.57 -23.45 10.74
N ASN A 39 -14.51 -24.18 10.38
CA ASN A 39 -13.26 -24.18 11.14
C ASN A 39 -12.52 -22.83 11.06
N THR A 40 -12.25 -22.36 9.85
CA THR A 40 -11.44 -21.15 9.57
C THR A 40 -12.10 -20.18 8.59
N MET A 41 -13.32 -20.48 8.14
CA MET A 41 -14.10 -19.56 7.33
C MET A 41 -14.76 -18.49 8.19
N VAL A 42 -14.61 -17.24 7.78
CA VAL A 42 -15.23 -16.08 8.41
C VAL A 42 -16.15 -15.43 7.39
N LYS A 43 -17.38 -15.13 7.82
CA LYS A 43 -18.32 -14.31 7.06
C LYS A 43 -18.41 -12.92 7.66
N ALA A 44 -18.12 -11.92 6.83
CA ALA A 44 -18.33 -10.51 7.11
C ALA A 44 -19.68 -10.05 6.54
N THR A 45 -20.53 -9.48 7.39
CA THR A 45 -21.74 -8.77 6.98
C THR A 45 -21.46 -7.28 7.04
N ILE A 46 -21.42 -6.63 5.87
CA ILE A 46 -21.11 -5.20 5.71
C ILE A 46 -22.41 -4.45 5.51
N THR A 47 -22.70 -3.48 6.37
CA THR A 47 -23.96 -2.72 6.37
C THR A 47 -23.69 -1.23 6.18
N ASN A 48 -24.42 -0.61 5.25
CA ASN A 48 -24.47 0.85 5.16
C ASN A 48 -25.40 1.40 6.25
N LYS A 49 -24.85 2.00 7.31
CA LYS A 49 -25.63 2.64 8.39
C LYS A 49 -26.05 4.07 8.07
N GLY A 50 -25.64 4.61 6.94
CA GLY A 50 -26.02 5.93 6.47
C GLY A 50 -27.46 6.01 5.96
N ASP A 51 -27.83 7.22 5.55
CA ASP A 51 -29.10 7.60 4.95
C ASP A 51 -29.01 7.81 3.42
N SER A 52 -27.80 7.71 2.85
CA SER A 52 -27.54 7.77 1.41
C SER A 52 -26.96 6.45 0.88
N VAL A 53 -27.04 6.25 -0.44
CA VAL A 53 -26.38 5.11 -1.11
C VAL A 53 -24.87 5.26 -0.99
N LEU A 54 -24.17 4.17 -0.66
CA LEU A 54 -22.71 4.11 -0.70
C LEU A 54 -22.26 3.28 -1.89
N ASN A 55 -21.44 3.87 -2.76
CA ASN A 55 -20.70 3.11 -3.76
C ASN A 55 -19.28 2.85 -3.26
N MET A 56 -19.00 1.63 -2.81
CA MET A 56 -17.78 1.31 -2.06
C MET A 56 -16.75 0.57 -2.90
N LEU A 57 -15.53 1.11 -3.06
CA LEU A 57 -14.45 0.43 -3.77
C LEU A 57 -13.98 -0.80 -2.99
N GLN A 58 -13.86 -1.93 -3.67
CA GLN A 58 -13.51 -3.21 -3.05
C GLN A 58 -12.01 -3.34 -2.69
N PHE A 59 -11.12 -2.66 -3.42
CA PHE A 59 -9.66 -2.85 -3.32
C PHE A 59 -9.09 -2.63 -1.93
N ASN A 60 -8.33 -3.62 -1.46
CA ASN A 60 -7.73 -3.71 -0.12
C ASN A 60 -8.72 -3.42 1.03
N THR A 61 -9.98 -3.80 0.84
CA THR A 61 -11.00 -3.75 1.89
C THR A 61 -11.40 -5.16 2.32
N ILE A 62 -12.32 -5.28 3.29
CA ILE A 62 -12.88 -6.57 3.66
C ILE A 62 -13.65 -7.25 2.51
N MET A 63 -14.06 -6.48 1.49
CA MET A 63 -14.76 -6.96 0.28
C MET A 63 -13.81 -7.33 -0.86
N ASP A 64 -12.49 -7.20 -0.66
CA ASP A 64 -11.52 -7.51 -1.69
C ASP A 64 -11.38 -9.02 -1.90
N GLU A 65 -11.61 -9.52 -3.11
CA GLU A 65 -11.48 -10.96 -3.41
C GLU A 65 -10.01 -11.43 -3.50
N ASN A 66 -9.05 -10.50 -3.51
CA ASN A 66 -7.63 -10.83 -3.45
C ASN A 66 -7.21 -11.36 -2.06
N PRO A 67 -6.11 -12.11 -1.92
CA PRO A 67 -5.58 -12.55 -0.62
C PRO A 67 -4.86 -11.43 0.13
N THR A 68 -5.55 -10.30 0.32
CA THR A 68 -5.16 -9.15 1.14
C THR A 68 -5.55 -9.36 2.60
N ARG A 69 -5.03 -8.51 3.48
CA ARG A 69 -5.32 -8.57 4.91
C ARG A 69 -6.73 -8.01 5.18
N LYS A 70 -7.70 -8.90 5.34
CA LYS A 70 -9.10 -8.56 5.69
C LYS A 70 -9.33 -8.40 7.19
N VAL A 71 -8.57 -9.17 7.97
CA VAL A 71 -8.71 -9.26 9.43
C VAL A 71 -7.33 -9.32 10.08
N MET A 72 -7.30 -8.98 11.36
CA MET A 72 -6.22 -9.29 12.28
C MET A 72 -6.58 -10.59 13.01
N VAL A 73 -5.62 -11.49 13.16
CA VAL A 73 -5.79 -12.77 13.87
C VAL A 73 -4.82 -12.81 15.02
N PHE A 74 -5.30 -13.10 16.23
CA PHE A 74 -4.48 -13.18 17.43
C PHE A 74 -4.62 -14.54 18.11
N GLN A 75 -3.51 -15.04 18.62
CA GLN A 75 -3.45 -16.21 19.50
C GLN A 75 -2.73 -15.80 20.78
N ASP A 76 -3.35 -16.00 21.94
CA ASP A 76 -2.81 -15.61 23.25
C ASP A 76 -2.30 -14.15 23.32
N GLY A 77 -2.98 -13.24 22.61
CA GLY A 77 -2.65 -11.81 22.55
C GLY A 77 -1.53 -11.44 21.57
N VAL A 78 -0.94 -12.41 20.87
CA VAL A 78 0.09 -12.20 19.84
C VAL A 78 -0.56 -12.30 18.46
N GLU A 79 -0.28 -11.31 17.60
CA GLU A 79 -0.74 -11.34 16.21
C GLU A 79 -0.10 -12.52 15.45
N VAL A 80 -0.95 -13.36 14.85
CA VAL A 80 -0.52 -14.38 13.90
C VAL A 80 -0.06 -13.68 12.62
N PRO A 81 1.18 -13.94 12.13
CA PRO A 81 1.67 -13.26 10.94
C PRO A 81 0.81 -13.50 9.70
N PHE A 82 0.44 -12.41 9.03
CA PHE A 82 -0.20 -12.44 7.72
C PHE A 82 0.76 -12.95 6.64
N THR A 83 0.30 -13.90 5.82
CA THR A 83 1.08 -14.56 4.74
C THR A 83 0.60 -14.19 3.34
N GLY A 84 -0.49 -13.43 3.21
CA GLY A 84 -1.03 -12.97 1.93
C GLY A 84 -0.25 -11.83 1.29
N MET A 85 -0.85 -11.21 0.28
CA MET A 85 -0.21 -10.17 -0.53
C MET A 85 -0.58 -8.76 -0.10
N MET A 86 0.36 -7.84 -0.32
CA MET A 86 0.18 -6.40 -0.22
C MET A 86 0.28 -5.79 -1.62
N PRO A 87 -0.86 -5.59 -2.31
CA PRO A 87 -0.88 -5.17 -3.70
C PRO A 87 -0.92 -3.64 -3.85
N ARG A 88 -0.29 -3.12 -4.91
CA ARG A 88 -0.62 -1.80 -5.42
C ARG A 88 -1.66 -1.91 -6.53
N TYR A 89 -2.83 -1.32 -6.34
CA TYR A 89 -3.85 -1.23 -7.38
C TYR A 89 -3.60 -0.05 -8.32
N LEU A 90 -3.91 -0.21 -9.61
CA LEU A 90 -4.11 0.91 -10.51
C LEU A 90 -5.38 1.64 -10.05
N MET A 91 -5.32 2.96 -9.93
CA MET A 91 -6.42 3.78 -9.38
C MET A 91 -7.07 4.71 -10.41
N SER A 92 -6.56 4.78 -11.65
CA SER A 92 -7.18 5.56 -12.73
C SER A 92 -8.25 4.77 -13.47
N ASP A 93 -9.27 5.43 -14.00
CA ASP A 93 -10.25 4.79 -14.89
C ASP A 93 -10.99 3.61 -14.23
N LEU A 94 -11.40 3.78 -12.96
CA LEU A 94 -12.18 2.78 -12.24
C LEU A 94 -13.59 2.63 -12.85
N THR A 95 -14.03 1.39 -13.01
CA THR A 95 -15.36 1.00 -13.52
C THR A 95 -16.24 0.49 -12.38
N GLU A 96 -17.57 0.44 -12.60
CA GLU A 96 -18.56 0.06 -11.59
C GLU A 96 -18.34 -1.35 -11.01
N GLU A 97 -17.73 -2.28 -11.78
CA GLU A 97 -17.50 -3.66 -11.35
C GLU A 97 -16.57 -3.79 -10.12
N PHE A 98 -15.75 -2.77 -9.84
CA PHE A 98 -14.86 -2.74 -8.68
C PHE A 98 -15.53 -2.17 -7.43
N PHE A 99 -16.81 -1.81 -7.53
CA PHE A 99 -17.57 -1.23 -6.44
C PHE A 99 -18.69 -2.16 -5.97
N THR A 100 -18.93 -2.11 -4.67
CA THR A 100 -20.12 -2.67 -4.03
C THR A 100 -21.05 -1.51 -3.69
N THR A 101 -22.19 -1.42 -4.38
CA THR A 101 -23.22 -0.42 -4.10
C THR A 101 -24.18 -0.92 -3.03
N LEU A 102 -24.32 -0.19 -1.93
CA LEU A 102 -25.28 -0.48 -0.85
C LEU A 102 -26.25 0.68 -0.64
N PRO A 103 -27.57 0.46 -0.82
CA PRO A 103 -28.59 1.40 -0.36
C PRO A 103 -28.50 1.66 1.14
N PRO A 104 -29.13 2.75 1.64
CA PRO A 104 -29.28 2.99 3.07
C PRO A 104 -29.80 1.76 3.79
N GLN A 105 -29.16 1.39 4.90
CA GLN A 105 -29.53 0.26 5.76
C GLN A 105 -29.44 -1.14 5.12
N ALA A 106 -28.96 -1.24 3.88
CA ALA A 106 -28.74 -2.52 3.23
C ALA A 106 -27.41 -3.16 3.65
N SER A 107 -27.33 -4.47 3.53
CA SER A 107 -26.13 -5.25 3.84
C SER A 107 -25.71 -6.15 2.67
N VAL A 108 -24.42 -6.45 2.59
CA VAL A 108 -23.85 -7.53 1.76
C VAL A 108 -23.02 -8.47 2.63
N GLU A 109 -22.91 -9.73 2.21
CA GLU A 109 -22.08 -10.73 2.88
C GLU A 109 -20.87 -11.09 2.01
N HIS A 110 -19.68 -11.14 2.61
CA HIS A 110 -18.47 -11.69 2.00
C HIS A 110 -17.89 -12.76 2.92
N THR A 111 -17.45 -13.88 2.35
CA THR A 111 -16.85 -14.99 3.11
C THR A 111 -15.41 -15.21 2.65
N PHE A 112 -14.51 -15.47 3.60
CA PHE A 112 -13.10 -15.74 3.34
C PHE A 112 -12.52 -16.72 4.36
N ASP A 113 -11.53 -17.49 3.95
CA ASP A 113 -10.81 -18.41 4.84
C ASP A 113 -9.59 -17.71 5.45
N ILE A 114 -9.55 -17.57 6.77
CA ILE A 114 -8.40 -16.96 7.43
C ILE A 114 -7.16 -17.86 7.37
N ALA A 115 -7.33 -19.19 7.26
CA ALA A 115 -6.22 -20.12 7.11
C ALA A 115 -5.55 -20.01 5.74
N ALA A 116 -6.21 -19.43 4.73
CA ALA A 116 -5.57 -19.18 3.43
C ALA A 116 -4.51 -18.05 3.46
N THR A 117 -4.49 -17.23 4.52
CA THR A 117 -3.59 -16.07 4.67
C THR A 117 -2.91 -15.98 6.04
N HIS A 118 -3.05 -16.99 6.88
CA HIS A 118 -2.39 -17.12 8.19
C HIS A 118 -2.08 -18.60 8.43
N ASP A 119 -0.98 -18.89 9.12
CA ASP A 119 -0.70 -20.25 9.59
C ASP A 119 -1.42 -20.49 10.92
N LEU A 120 -2.49 -21.28 10.86
CA LEU A 120 -3.31 -21.64 12.03
C LEU A 120 -3.14 -23.12 12.42
N SER A 121 -2.06 -23.77 11.94
CA SER A 121 -1.80 -25.20 12.16
C SER A 121 -1.60 -25.57 13.64
N ALA A 122 -1.25 -24.60 14.49
CA ALA A 122 -1.16 -24.78 15.93
C ALA A 122 -2.52 -25.12 16.58
N GLY A 123 -3.64 -24.76 15.93
CA GLY A 123 -4.99 -24.92 16.49
C GLY A 123 -5.21 -24.11 17.78
N GLY A 124 -6.35 -24.34 18.43
CA GLY A 124 -6.70 -23.69 19.70
C GLY A 124 -7.53 -22.41 19.53
N LYS A 125 -7.47 -21.52 20.52
CA LYS A 125 -8.32 -20.32 20.57
C LYS A 125 -7.68 -19.15 19.85
N TYR A 126 -8.44 -18.52 18.96
CA TYR A 126 -8.05 -17.32 18.24
C TYR A 126 -9.07 -16.20 18.44
N VAL A 127 -8.59 -14.95 18.39
CA VAL A 127 -9.41 -13.74 18.35
C VAL A 127 -9.22 -13.07 17.00
N ILE A 128 -10.31 -12.83 16.29
CA ILE A 128 -10.35 -12.25 14.96
C ILE A 128 -11.06 -10.90 15.05
N SER A 129 -10.50 -9.86 14.44
CA SER A 129 -11.14 -8.55 14.32
C SER A 129 -10.80 -7.90 12.98
N ALA A 130 -11.66 -7.00 12.50
CA ALA A 130 -11.44 -6.20 11.31
C ALA A 130 -11.52 -4.72 11.67
N SER A 131 -10.59 -3.93 11.14
CA SER A 131 -10.62 -2.48 11.20
C SER A 131 -10.04 -1.95 9.90
N GLY A 132 -10.69 -0.99 9.27
CA GLY A 132 -10.26 -0.51 7.98
C GLY A 132 -10.97 0.74 7.50
N ALA A 133 -10.66 1.08 6.26
CA ALA A 133 -11.18 2.22 5.55
C ALA A 133 -11.64 1.76 4.18
N VAL A 134 -12.84 2.15 3.76
CA VAL A 134 -13.44 1.81 2.48
C VAL A 134 -13.56 3.10 1.66
N PRO A 135 -12.84 3.21 0.52
CA PRO A 135 -13.05 4.31 -0.41
C PRO A 135 -14.49 4.33 -0.91
N THR A 136 -15.12 5.50 -0.92
CA THR A 136 -16.51 5.68 -1.35
C THR A 136 -16.61 6.71 -2.46
N ALA A 137 -17.52 6.44 -3.39
CA ALA A 137 -17.97 7.35 -4.42
C ALA A 137 -19.46 7.63 -4.24
N GLU A 138 -19.93 8.74 -4.83
CA GLU A 138 -21.35 9.06 -4.93
C GLU A 138 -22.11 8.00 -5.74
N GLU A 139 -23.43 7.97 -5.57
CA GLU A 139 -24.32 7.13 -6.39
C GLU A 139 -24.07 7.37 -7.89
N HIS A 140 -23.95 6.29 -8.66
CA HIS A 140 -23.65 6.30 -10.11
C HIS A 140 -22.31 6.97 -10.49
N SER A 141 -21.36 7.03 -9.56
CA SER A 141 -20.00 7.52 -9.81
C SER A 141 -18.96 6.50 -9.38
N THR A 142 -17.84 6.46 -10.10
CA THR A 142 -16.62 5.72 -9.71
C THR A 142 -15.50 6.66 -9.23
N THR A 143 -15.78 7.96 -9.15
CA THR A 143 -14.85 8.95 -8.61
C THR A 143 -14.91 8.93 -7.09
N ILE A 144 -13.82 8.49 -6.45
CA ILE A 144 -13.72 8.47 -4.99
C ILE A 144 -13.80 9.90 -4.44
N THR A 145 -14.80 10.19 -3.62
CA THR A 145 -15.04 11.49 -2.98
C THR A 145 -14.86 11.45 -1.48
N SER A 146 -15.03 10.28 -0.86
CA SER A 146 -14.99 10.11 0.60
C SER A 146 -14.42 8.74 1.00
N THR A 147 -14.30 8.51 2.30
CA THR A 147 -13.86 7.24 2.88
C THR A 147 -14.73 6.92 4.10
N ALA A 148 -15.30 5.72 4.14
CA ALA A 148 -16.00 5.20 5.31
C ALA A 148 -15.03 4.38 6.17
N LEU A 149 -14.97 4.67 7.47
CA LEU A 149 -14.22 3.85 8.42
C LEU A 149 -15.13 2.76 9.00
N TYR A 150 -14.55 1.60 9.31
CA TYR A 150 -15.26 0.52 9.99
C TYR A 150 -14.37 -0.15 11.03
N GLU A 151 -15.02 -0.67 12.06
CA GLU A 151 -14.49 -1.64 13.01
C GLU A 151 -15.52 -2.75 13.14
N SER A 152 -15.06 -3.98 13.37
CA SER A 152 -15.94 -5.10 13.63
C SER A 152 -16.03 -5.43 15.12
N ASN A 153 -16.96 -6.33 15.45
CA ASN A 153 -16.86 -7.08 16.69
C ASN A 153 -15.57 -7.92 16.75
N GLU A 154 -15.17 -8.32 17.97
CA GLU A 154 -14.24 -9.42 18.15
C GLU A 154 -14.98 -10.75 17.93
N LEU A 155 -14.42 -11.59 17.07
CA LEU A 155 -14.89 -12.94 16.81
C LEU A 155 -13.92 -13.93 17.48
N HIS A 156 -14.43 -14.70 18.44
CA HIS A 156 -13.66 -15.77 19.09
C HIS A 156 -13.92 -17.08 18.35
N MET A 157 -12.85 -17.76 17.92
CA MET A 157 -12.92 -19.05 17.23
C MET A 157 -12.04 -20.07 17.92
N GLU A 158 -12.51 -21.32 17.97
CA GLU A 158 -11.70 -22.47 18.34
C GLU A 158 -11.41 -23.27 17.07
N VAL A 159 -10.13 -23.28 16.68
CA VAL A 159 -9.67 -23.82 15.39
C VAL A 159 -9.05 -25.20 15.60
N ASP A 160 -9.53 -26.18 14.84
CA ASP A 160 -8.83 -27.45 14.61
C ASP A 160 -7.61 -27.20 13.71
N GLY A 161 -6.42 -27.30 14.30
CA GLY A 161 -5.15 -27.05 13.60
C GLY A 161 -4.87 -28.01 12.45
N VAL A 162 -5.35 -29.26 12.53
CA VAL A 162 -5.18 -30.26 11.45
C VAL A 162 -6.04 -29.88 10.25
N GLN A 163 -7.28 -29.48 10.49
CA GLN A 163 -8.17 -28.98 9.43
C GLN A 163 -7.66 -27.66 8.84
N ALA A 164 -7.16 -26.75 9.68
CA ALA A 164 -6.59 -25.49 9.22
C ALA A 164 -5.34 -25.70 8.35
N ALA A 165 -4.46 -26.62 8.73
CA ALA A 165 -3.27 -26.97 7.96
C ALA A 165 -3.58 -27.61 6.58
N ALA A 166 -4.80 -28.14 6.40
CA ALA A 166 -5.25 -28.70 5.13
C ALA A 166 -5.78 -27.62 4.15
N VAL A 167 -5.99 -26.39 4.61
CA VAL A 167 -6.40 -25.26 3.75
C VAL A 167 -5.21 -24.82 2.89
N GLU A 168 -5.39 -24.77 1.58
CA GLU A 168 -4.38 -24.29 0.64
C GLU A 168 -4.10 -22.79 0.89
N GLN A 169 -2.83 -22.43 1.06
CA GLN A 169 -2.43 -21.03 1.17
C GLN A 169 -2.73 -20.30 -0.15
N ALA A 170 -3.35 -19.13 -0.07
CA ALA A 170 -3.82 -18.41 -1.26
C ALA A 170 -2.69 -17.97 -2.20
N MET A 171 -1.48 -17.77 -1.67
CA MET A 171 -0.28 -17.53 -2.47
C MET A 171 0.38 -18.87 -2.79
N ASN A 172 0.28 -19.31 -4.05
CA ASN A 172 0.83 -20.59 -4.50
C ASN A 172 2.36 -20.55 -4.58
N PHE A 173 3.01 -20.68 -3.41
CA PHE A 173 4.46 -20.69 -3.30
C PHE A 173 4.97 -22.13 -3.25
N THR A 174 5.15 -22.71 -4.42
CA THR A 174 5.55 -24.13 -4.56
C THR A 174 6.93 -24.39 -3.95
N PRO A 175 7.25 -25.64 -3.56
CA PRO A 175 8.59 -26.01 -3.08
C PRO A 175 9.71 -25.64 -4.07
N GLU A 176 9.42 -25.71 -5.38
CA GLU A 176 10.34 -25.26 -6.42
C GLU A 176 10.60 -23.74 -6.33
N MET A 177 9.55 -22.93 -6.20
CA MET A 177 9.69 -21.48 -6.01
C MET A 177 10.43 -21.14 -4.73
N GLN A 178 10.15 -21.85 -3.63
CA GLN A 178 10.89 -21.72 -2.38
C GLN A 178 12.39 -21.98 -2.59
N SER A 179 12.73 -23.01 -3.35
CA SER A 179 14.12 -23.36 -3.68
C SER A 179 14.79 -22.29 -4.54
N ILE A 180 14.11 -21.76 -5.57
CA ILE A 180 14.62 -20.67 -6.42
C ILE A 180 14.82 -19.40 -5.60
N HIS A 181 13.83 -19.03 -4.80
CA HIS A 181 13.83 -17.85 -3.96
C HIS A 181 14.93 -17.90 -2.88
N ALA A 182 15.05 -19.04 -2.18
CA ALA A 182 16.11 -19.24 -1.18
C ALA A 182 17.51 -19.08 -1.81
N ARG A 183 17.74 -19.69 -2.99
CA ARG A 183 18.99 -19.51 -3.74
C ARG A 183 19.22 -18.06 -4.17
N ALA A 184 18.17 -17.35 -4.58
CA ALA A 184 18.29 -15.96 -4.99
C ALA A 184 18.68 -15.06 -3.80
N LEU A 185 18.06 -15.25 -2.63
CA LEU A 185 18.45 -14.58 -1.39
C LEU A 185 19.89 -14.92 -0.96
N GLU A 186 20.27 -16.19 -1.00
CA GLU A 186 21.62 -16.66 -0.64
C GLU A 186 22.70 -16.05 -1.55
N LYS A 187 22.46 -16.07 -2.87
CA LYS A 187 23.35 -15.44 -3.87
C LYS A 187 23.24 -13.92 -3.87
N ARG A 188 22.26 -13.36 -3.15
CA ARG A 188 21.85 -11.95 -3.17
C ARG A 188 21.44 -11.47 -4.56
N THR A 189 21.08 -12.37 -5.46
CA THR A 189 20.53 -11.99 -6.76
C THR A 189 19.11 -11.47 -6.56
N LYS A 190 18.91 -10.16 -6.76
CA LYS A 190 17.61 -9.54 -6.55
C LYS A 190 16.61 -9.95 -7.63
N ILE A 191 16.92 -9.70 -8.91
CA ILE A 191 15.99 -10.07 -9.99
C ILE A 191 16.07 -11.57 -10.26
N VAL A 192 14.94 -12.26 -10.14
CA VAL A 192 14.83 -13.69 -10.49
C VAL A 192 14.80 -13.81 -12.01
N SER A 193 15.96 -14.02 -12.63
CA SER A 193 16.14 -13.95 -14.09
C SER A 193 15.16 -14.81 -14.90
N GLY A 194 14.80 -16.00 -14.40
CA GLY A 194 13.82 -16.89 -15.04
C GLY A 194 12.39 -16.35 -15.10
N SER A 195 12.06 -15.31 -14.31
CA SER A 195 10.75 -14.64 -14.35
C SER A 195 10.69 -13.50 -15.39
N CYS A 196 11.80 -13.17 -16.04
CA CYS A 196 11.90 -12.01 -16.92
C CYS A 196 12.13 -12.42 -18.37
N ASN A 197 11.40 -11.81 -19.30
CA ASN A 197 11.85 -11.73 -20.69
C ASN A 197 12.73 -10.48 -20.86
N GLN A 198 13.34 -10.30 -22.04
CA GLN A 198 14.27 -9.19 -22.28
C GLN A 198 13.65 -7.80 -22.05
N ASN A 199 12.36 -7.62 -22.38
CA ASN A 199 11.67 -6.34 -22.25
C ASN A 199 11.32 -6.06 -20.78
N THR A 200 10.76 -7.05 -20.08
CA THR A 200 10.40 -6.90 -18.67
C THR A 200 11.62 -6.77 -17.76
N LEU A 201 12.73 -7.46 -18.10
CA LEU A 201 14.02 -7.28 -17.42
C LEU A 201 14.49 -5.82 -17.54
N ARG A 202 14.52 -5.28 -18.77
CA ARG A 202 14.97 -3.91 -19.03
C ARG A 202 14.09 -2.88 -18.32
N ALA A 203 12.77 -3.03 -18.39
CA ALA A 203 11.83 -2.16 -17.71
C ALA A 203 12.03 -2.21 -16.18
N THR A 204 12.19 -3.40 -15.61
CA THR A 204 12.42 -3.59 -14.17
C THR A 204 13.74 -2.97 -13.72
N MET A 205 14.84 -3.18 -14.46
CA MET A 205 16.13 -2.55 -14.15
C MET A 205 16.06 -1.02 -14.23
N ASN A 206 15.35 -0.48 -15.22
CA ASN A 206 15.12 0.96 -15.32
C ASN A 206 14.28 1.50 -14.16
N ALA A 207 13.21 0.79 -13.78
CA ALA A 207 12.37 1.16 -12.66
C ALA A 207 13.12 1.13 -11.32
N LEU A 208 13.98 0.14 -11.10
CA LEU A 208 14.88 0.08 -9.94
C LEU A 208 15.79 1.32 -9.88
N GLY A 209 16.48 1.65 -10.98
CA GLY A 209 17.32 2.85 -11.05
C GLY A 209 16.55 4.15 -10.82
N ASN A 210 15.34 4.26 -11.37
CA ASN A 210 14.46 5.41 -11.15
C ASN A 210 13.97 5.49 -9.69
N SER A 211 13.52 4.37 -9.12
CA SER A 211 13.09 4.26 -7.72
C SER A 211 14.22 4.69 -6.77
N ALA A 212 15.46 4.23 -7.02
CA ALA A 212 16.61 4.62 -6.21
C ALA A 212 16.82 6.15 -6.21
N ARG A 213 16.80 6.78 -7.40
CA ARG A 213 16.94 8.24 -7.54
C ARG A 213 15.79 9.00 -6.87
N LEU A 214 14.56 8.51 -7.04
CA LEU A 214 13.37 9.12 -6.44
C LEU A 214 13.38 9.05 -4.93
N ALA A 215 13.67 7.87 -4.36
CA ALA A 215 13.71 7.68 -2.93
C ALA A 215 14.81 8.55 -2.28
N GLN A 216 15.98 8.71 -2.92
CA GLN A 216 17.01 9.63 -2.45
C GLN A 216 16.58 11.11 -2.52
N ALA A 217 15.94 11.52 -3.62
CA ALA A 217 15.43 12.89 -3.77
C ALA A 217 14.34 13.20 -2.73
N ALA A 218 13.42 12.26 -2.51
CA ALA A 218 12.37 12.34 -1.50
C ALA A 218 12.97 12.42 -0.08
N SER A 219 13.98 11.60 0.22
CA SER A 219 14.69 11.62 1.50
C SER A 219 15.31 13.00 1.80
N ARG A 220 15.97 13.62 0.81
CA ARG A 220 16.49 15.00 0.95
C ARG A 220 15.37 16.01 1.14
N ALA A 221 14.30 15.89 0.36
CA ALA A 221 13.17 16.82 0.42
C ALA A 221 12.39 16.73 1.74
N ALA A 222 12.32 15.56 2.39
CA ALA A 222 11.67 15.38 3.69
C ALA A 222 12.30 16.29 4.76
N SER A 223 13.62 16.51 4.69
CA SER A 223 14.33 17.45 5.56
C SER A 223 14.13 18.91 5.17
N GLN A 224 14.06 19.20 3.87
CA GLN A 224 14.14 20.56 3.33
C GLN A 224 12.79 21.23 3.06
N ASN A 225 11.71 20.45 2.94
CA ASN A 225 10.39 20.96 2.57
C ASN A 225 9.32 20.53 3.60
N PRO A 226 9.28 21.18 4.78
CA PRO A 226 8.34 20.83 5.84
C PRO A 226 6.87 20.95 5.42
N ARG A 227 6.55 21.86 4.49
CA ARG A 227 5.19 22.02 3.97
C ARG A 227 4.74 20.79 3.17
N LYS A 228 5.58 20.35 2.21
CA LYS A 228 5.27 19.11 1.46
C LYS A 228 5.34 17.88 2.35
N PHE A 229 6.28 17.80 3.28
CA PHE A 229 6.31 16.72 4.25
C PHE A 229 4.98 16.64 5.03
N GLN A 230 4.48 17.77 5.54
CA GLN A 230 3.21 17.83 6.26
C GLN A 230 2.00 17.50 5.39
N GLU A 231 2.01 17.86 4.10
CA GLU A 231 0.94 17.51 3.16
C GLU A 231 0.73 15.99 3.09
N TYR A 232 1.81 15.23 2.87
CA TYR A 232 1.74 13.78 2.72
C TYR A 232 1.76 13.02 4.04
N PHE A 233 2.51 13.46 5.06
CA PHE A 233 2.66 12.69 6.31
C PHE A 233 1.89 13.27 7.49
N ARG A 234 1.18 14.40 7.30
CA ARG A 234 0.22 15.00 8.24
C ARG A 234 0.82 15.40 9.59
N THR A 235 2.15 15.51 9.64
CA THR A 235 2.91 15.94 10.81
C THR A 235 4.19 16.63 10.37
N ASN A 236 4.78 17.42 11.26
CA ASN A 236 6.16 17.92 11.14
C ASN A 236 7.05 17.41 12.29
N ASP A 237 6.55 16.45 13.08
CA ASP A 237 7.30 15.82 14.17
C ASP A 237 8.66 15.29 13.69
N ALA A 238 9.70 15.57 14.46
CA ALA A 238 11.07 15.23 14.11
C ALA A 238 11.30 13.72 14.05
N ASN A 239 10.67 12.95 14.95
CA ASN A 239 10.79 11.50 14.96
C ASN A 239 10.08 10.86 13.75
N ALA A 240 8.87 11.32 13.43
CA ALA A 240 8.16 10.93 12.22
C ALA A 240 8.99 11.20 10.96
N LYS A 241 9.57 12.40 10.85
CA LYS A 241 10.43 12.79 9.73
C LYS A 241 11.67 11.89 9.62
N GLN A 242 12.36 11.62 10.72
CA GLN A 242 13.52 10.74 10.72
C GLN A 242 13.16 9.30 10.29
N ARG A 243 11.99 8.78 10.70
CA ARG A 243 11.50 7.46 10.26
C ARG A 243 11.24 7.43 8.75
N VAL A 244 10.59 8.46 8.21
CA VAL A 244 10.33 8.58 6.76
C VAL A 244 11.65 8.63 5.97
N ILE A 245 12.59 9.47 6.41
CA ILE A 245 13.92 9.60 5.79
C ILE A 245 14.68 8.27 5.81
N ALA A 246 14.70 7.60 6.97
CA ALA A 246 15.37 6.31 7.12
C ALA A 246 14.79 5.26 6.17
N ARG A 247 13.46 5.18 6.08
CA ARG A 247 12.75 4.26 5.17
C ARG A 247 13.05 4.57 3.70
N LEU A 248 12.97 5.83 3.29
CA LEU A 248 13.32 6.25 1.92
C LEU A 248 14.78 5.91 1.58
N ASN A 249 15.71 6.12 2.52
CA ASN A 249 17.11 5.73 2.32
C ASN A 249 17.29 4.21 2.21
N SER A 250 16.54 3.41 2.97
CA SER A 250 16.52 1.95 2.81
C SER A 250 15.98 1.52 1.44
N VAL A 251 14.86 2.10 1.01
CA VAL A 251 14.29 1.82 -0.32
C VAL A 251 15.26 2.23 -1.43
N ALA A 252 15.96 3.36 -1.27
CA ALA A 252 16.99 3.79 -2.21
C ALA A 252 18.15 2.78 -2.32
N ARG A 253 18.66 2.29 -1.19
CA ARG A 253 19.73 1.28 -1.17
C ARG A 253 19.27 -0.01 -1.81
N GLU A 254 18.09 -0.51 -1.43
CA GLU A 254 17.53 -1.72 -2.02
C GLU A 254 17.34 -1.56 -3.53
N SER A 255 16.83 -0.41 -3.98
CA SER A 255 16.58 -0.14 -5.40
C SER A 255 17.85 0.07 -6.23
N SER A 256 19.00 0.39 -5.62
CA SER A 256 20.23 0.75 -6.34
C SER A 256 20.95 -0.42 -7.02
N SER A 257 20.54 -1.66 -6.78
CA SER A 257 21.12 -2.85 -7.39
C SER A 257 20.04 -3.79 -7.93
N ALA A 258 20.32 -4.39 -9.08
CA ALA A 258 19.56 -5.50 -9.64
C ALA A 258 20.10 -6.88 -9.24
N ASN A 259 21.31 -6.91 -8.66
CA ASN A 259 22.10 -8.13 -8.41
C ASN A 259 22.57 -8.26 -6.94
N ALA A 260 22.08 -7.38 -6.07
CA ALA A 260 22.35 -7.36 -4.63
C ALA A 260 21.11 -6.80 -3.94
N GLY A 261 20.87 -7.21 -2.70
CA GLY A 261 19.75 -6.73 -1.90
C GLY A 261 19.34 -7.75 -0.85
N VAL A 262 18.28 -7.41 -0.14
CA VAL A 262 17.63 -8.28 0.85
C VAL A 262 16.26 -8.78 0.38
N THR A 263 15.87 -8.41 -0.84
CA THR A 263 14.62 -8.83 -1.46
C THR A 263 14.89 -9.61 -2.74
N THR A 264 13.91 -10.42 -3.14
CA THR A 264 13.85 -10.94 -4.52
C THR A 264 12.75 -10.25 -5.30
N TYR A 265 12.98 -10.04 -6.59
CA TYR A 265 12.09 -9.31 -7.47
C TYR A 265 11.76 -10.16 -8.69
N TYR A 266 10.47 -10.41 -8.89
CA TYR A 266 9.95 -11.19 -10.01
C TYR A 266 9.38 -10.25 -11.07
N CYS A 267 9.78 -10.44 -12.32
CA CYS A 267 9.24 -9.67 -13.44
C CYS A 267 7.87 -10.19 -13.92
N SER A 268 7.49 -11.41 -13.53
CA SER A 268 6.21 -12.01 -13.85
C SER A 268 5.67 -12.77 -12.64
N ASP A 269 4.35 -12.88 -12.58
CA ASP A 269 3.67 -13.61 -11.53
C ASP A 269 3.58 -15.10 -11.85
N THR A 270 4.20 -15.88 -10.97
CA THR A 270 4.10 -17.34 -10.98
C THR A 270 3.26 -17.87 -9.83
N MET A 271 2.81 -17.02 -8.90
CA MET A 271 2.09 -17.39 -7.67
C MET A 271 0.57 -17.12 -7.77
N GLY A 272 0.10 -16.50 -8.84
CA GLY A 272 -1.32 -16.28 -9.12
C GLY A 272 -1.95 -15.06 -8.44
N GLY A 273 -1.12 -14.17 -7.88
CA GLY A 273 -1.54 -12.94 -7.20
C GLY A 273 -1.97 -11.81 -8.15
N CYS A 274 -1.59 -11.87 -9.43
CA CYS A 274 -1.95 -10.85 -10.40
C CYS A 274 -3.39 -11.02 -10.88
N LYS A 275 -4.30 -10.32 -10.20
CA LYS A 275 -5.71 -10.17 -10.55
C LYS A 275 -5.93 -8.84 -11.29
N PRO A 276 -7.14 -8.59 -11.84
CA PRO A 276 -7.44 -7.31 -12.48
C PRO A 276 -7.02 -6.14 -11.59
N ARG A 277 -6.45 -5.12 -12.22
CA ARG A 277 -6.04 -3.85 -11.57
C ARG A 277 -4.86 -3.93 -10.60
N VAL A 278 -4.36 -5.10 -10.23
CA VAL A 278 -3.12 -5.21 -9.44
C VAL A 278 -1.92 -4.87 -10.35
N LEU A 279 -1.17 -3.81 -10.01
CA LEU A 279 0.04 -3.39 -10.71
C LEU A 279 1.23 -4.25 -10.28
N ALA A 280 1.43 -4.39 -8.98
CA ALA A 280 2.46 -5.20 -8.37
C ALA A 280 1.96 -5.64 -7.00
N TYR A 281 2.67 -6.58 -6.39
CA TYR A 281 2.42 -6.94 -5.01
C TYR A 281 3.70 -7.37 -4.30
N THR A 282 3.70 -7.20 -2.99
CA THR A 282 4.74 -7.67 -2.08
C THR A 282 4.20 -8.83 -1.24
N LEU A 283 5.04 -9.85 -1.00
CA LEU A 283 4.82 -10.82 0.06
C LEU A 283 5.80 -10.54 1.20
N PRO A 284 5.38 -9.80 2.25
CA PRO A 284 6.26 -9.44 3.37
C PRO A 284 6.87 -10.67 4.05
N SER A 285 6.08 -11.74 4.21
CA SER A 285 6.47 -13.01 4.81
C SER A 285 7.62 -13.72 4.07
N ARG A 286 7.86 -13.36 2.81
CA ARG A 286 8.87 -13.95 1.94
C ARG A 286 9.89 -12.94 1.43
N ASN A 287 9.84 -11.68 1.85
CA ASN A 287 10.72 -10.62 1.34
C ASN A 287 10.79 -10.54 -0.20
N LEU A 288 9.68 -10.73 -0.92
CA LEU A 288 9.66 -10.67 -2.37
C LEU A 288 8.66 -9.65 -2.93
N VAL A 289 8.95 -9.16 -4.13
CA VAL A 289 8.10 -8.25 -4.91
C VAL A 289 7.84 -8.87 -6.28
N VAL A 290 6.63 -8.70 -6.80
CA VAL A 290 6.21 -9.25 -8.10
C VAL A 290 5.53 -8.17 -8.91
N ASN A 291 5.99 -7.96 -10.15
CA ASN A 291 5.27 -7.13 -11.12
C ASN A 291 4.16 -7.94 -11.79
N CYS A 292 2.96 -7.35 -11.88
CA CYS A 292 1.88 -7.87 -12.71
C CYS A 292 1.99 -7.39 -14.15
N PRO A 293 1.34 -8.06 -15.12
CA PRO A 293 1.45 -7.67 -16.54
C PRO A 293 1.14 -6.20 -16.81
N ILE A 294 0.11 -5.64 -16.15
CA ILE A 294 -0.30 -4.24 -16.35
C ILE A 294 0.70 -3.20 -15.79
N TYR A 295 1.63 -3.61 -14.92
CA TYR A 295 2.77 -2.78 -14.49
C TYR A 295 3.54 -2.21 -15.69
N TYR A 296 3.76 -3.06 -16.69
CA TYR A 296 4.57 -2.70 -17.85
C TYR A 296 3.85 -1.74 -18.81
N ASN A 297 2.55 -1.50 -18.61
CA ASN A 297 1.79 -0.47 -19.32
C ASN A 297 1.95 0.91 -18.68
N LEU A 298 2.45 1.00 -17.44
CA LEU A 298 2.76 2.27 -16.81
C LEU A 298 3.97 2.94 -17.48
N PRO A 299 4.03 4.28 -17.52
CA PRO A 299 5.23 4.97 -17.95
C PRO A 299 6.40 4.65 -16.99
N PRO A 300 7.66 4.68 -17.45
CA PRO A 300 8.82 4.49 -16.57
C PRO A 300 8.89 5.55 -15.46
N LEU A 301 8.52 6.79 -15.80
CA LEU A 301 8.34 7.95 -14.92
C LEU A 301 7.21 8.80 -15.48
N THR A 302 6.22 9.13 -14.65
CA THR A 302 5.16 10.06 -15.05
C THR A 302 5.60 11.51 -14.86
N LYS A 303 5.03 12.41 -15.67
CA LYS A 303 5.14 13.87 -15.48
C LYS A 303 3.92 14.47 -14.80
N GLN A 304 2.87 13.68 -14.62
CA GLN A 304 1.62 14.12 -13.99
C GLN A 304 1.73 13.98 -12.48
N CYS A 305 1.30 15.00 -11.75
CA CYS A 305 1.29 14.96 -10.29
C CYS A 305 0.39 13.82 -9.82
N HIS A 306 0.90 13.01 -8.89
CA HIS A 306 0.20 11.92 -8.23
C HIS A 306 -0.18 10.72 -9.12
N ALA A 307 0.15 10.77 -10.41
CA ALA A 307 -0.06 9.63 -11.29
C ALA A 307 0.87 8.45 -10.91
N GLN A 308 0.43 7.24 -11.21
CA GLN A 308 1.21 6.03 -10.98
C GLN A 308 2.18 5.80 -12.15
N ASP A 309 3.39 5.36 -11.81
CA ASP A 309 4.42 4.97 -12.77
C ASP A 309 5.19 3.74 -12.26
N GLN A 310 6.07 3.18 -13.10
CA GLN A 310 6.86 2.01 -12.74
C GLN A 310 7.73 2.27 -11.50
N ALA A 311 8.43 3.42 -11.46
CA ALA A 311 9.39 3.72 -10.40
C ALA A 311 8.75 3.90 -9.02
N THR A 312 7.63 4.62 -8.95
CA THR A 312 6.88 4.84 -7.71
C THR A 312 6.17 3.57 -7.26
N THR A 313 5.80 2.68 -8.20
CA THR A 313 5.25 1.35 -7.88
C THR A 313 6.31 0.48 -7.25
N THR A 314 7.49 0.38 -7.86
CA THR A 314 8.64 -0.30 -7.24
C THR A 314 8.98 0.28 -5.87
N LEU A 315 8.95 1.61 -5.70
CA LEU A 315 9.20 2.27 -4.42
C LEU A 315 8.16 1.87 -3.37
N HIS A 316 6.87 1.93 -3.73
CA HIS A 316 5.74 1.50 -2.88
C HIS A 316 5.95 0.07 -2.38
N GLU A 317 6.19 -0.88 -3.29
CA GLU A 317 6.38 -2.29 -2.94
C GLU A 317 7.54 -2.52 -1.97
N PHE A 318 8.69 -1.85 -2.17
CA PHE A 318 9.79 -2.00 -1.23
C PHE A 318 9.49 -1.46 0.18
N THR A 319 8.52 -0.55 0.34
CA THR A 319 8.13 -0.09 1.67
C THR A 319 7.35 -1.14 2.46
N HIS A 320 6.71 -2.11 1.80
CA HIS A 320 6.05 -3.26 2.42
C HIS A 320 7.00 -4.37 2.86
N ASN A 321 8.27 -4.30 2.45
CA ASN A 321 9.20 -5.39 2.70
C ASN A 321 9.94 -5.20 4.05
N PRO A 322 9.75 -6.09 5.03
CA PRO A 322 10.33 -5.93 6.37
C PRO A 322 11.85 -6.04 6.39
N ALA A 323 12.45 -6.71 5.41
CA ALA A 323 13.91 -6.72 5.27
C ALA A 323 14.47 -5.37 4.80
N VAL A 324 13.67 -4.56 4.07
CA VAL A 324 14.06 -3.21 3.63
C VAL A 324 13.87 -2.21 4.76
N ALA A 325 12.69 -2.20 5.40
CA ALA A 325 12.40 -1.32 6.50
C ALA A 325 11.40 -1.95 7.47
N SER A 326 11.72 -1.90 8.77
CA SER A 326 10.85 -2.39 9.85
C SER A 326 10.47 -1.25 10.81
N PRO A 327 9.20 -1.14 11.25
CA PRO A 327 8.05 -1.88 10.74
C PRO A 327 7.78 -1.55 9.26
N HIS A 328 7.34 -2.52 8.47
CA HIS A 328 7.05 -2.32 7.05
C HIS A 328 5.69 -1.62 6.86
N CYS A 329 5.57 -0.80 5.82
CA CYS A 329 4.34 -0.05 5.54
C CYS A 329 3.16 -0.99 5.31
N GLN A 330 1.98 -0.51 5.68
CA GLN A 330 0.68 -1.08 5.38
C GLN A 330 0.05 -0.37 4.18
N ASP A 331 -1.09 -0.86 3.72
CA ASP A 331 -1.92 -0.23 2.68
C ASP A 331 -3.18 0.38 3.28
N TYR A 332 -3.01 1.45 4.06
CA TYR A 332 -4.14 2.16 4.68
C TYR A 332 -4.96 3.00 3.70
N ALA A 333 -4.38 3.40 2.57
CA ALA A 333 -5.05 4.21 1.55
C ALA A 333 -4.31 4.16 0.21
N TYR A 334 -5.04 4.30 -0.89
CA TYR A 334 -4.47 4.48 -2.23
C TYR A 334 -4.93 5.80 -2.87
N GLY A 335 -4.02 6.43 -3.61
CA GLY A 335 -4.29 7.66 -4.31
C GLY A 335 -4.24 8.90 -3.40
N TYR A 336 -4.06 10.05 -4.03
CA TYR A 336 -3.73 11.30 -3.34
C TYR A 336 -4.76 11.70 -2.28
N GLN A 337 -6.04 11.78 -2.65
CA GLN A 337 -7.13 12.24 -1.77
C GLN A 337 -7.22 11.42 -0.48
N GLN A 338 -7.13 10.09 -0.59
CA GLN A 338 -7.21 9.21 0.57
C GLN A 338 -5.95 9.29 1.43
N CYS A 339 -4.77 9.29 0.80
CA CYS A 339 -3.49 9.34 1.50
C CYS A 339 -3.32 10.61 2.33
N ILE A 340 -3.78 11.77 1.83
CA ILE A 340 -3.70 13.04 2.59
C ILE A 340 -4.78 13.17 3.67
N SER A 341 -5.78 12.29 3.68
CA SER A 341 -6.86 12.28 4.67
C SER A 341 -6.54 11.37 5.87
N LEU A 342 -5.53 10.51 5.75
CA LEU A 342 -5.08 9.65 6.86
C LEU A 342 -4.61 10.47 8.07
N PRO A 343 -4.80 10.00 9.31
CA PRO A 343 -4.11 10.54 10.47
C PRO A 343 -2.60 10.30 10.34
N ALA A 344 -1.79 11.17 10.95
CA ALA A 344 -0.32 11.13 10.82
C ALA A 344 0.30 9.76 11.14
N ALA A 345 -0.21 9.06 12.16
CA ALA A 345 0.26 7.73 12.55
C ALA A 345 0.08 6.68 11.43
N LYS A 346 -1.02 6.75 10.65
CA LYS A 346 -1.25 5.88 9.50
C LYS A 346 -0.47 6.38 8.28
N ALA A 347 -0.43 7.69 8.03
CA ALA A 347 0.27 8.26 6.87
C ALA A 347 1.78 7.94 6.84
N VAL A 348 2.48 7.98 7.99
CA VAL A 348 3.91 7.60 8.06
C VAL A 348 4.17 6.11 7.88
N GLN A 349 3.11 5.31 7.91
CA GLN A 349 3.14 3.85 7.81
C GLN A 349 2.33 3.35 6.60
N ASN A 350 1.91 4.23 5.69
CA ASN A 350 1.18 3.87 4.46
C ASN A 350 2.11 3.92 3.25
N ALA A 351 2.18 2.87 2.44
CA ALA A 351 3.13 2.76 1.33
C ALA A 351 2.88 3.82 0.24
N ASP A 352 1.62 4.10 -0.09
CA ASP A 352 1.30 5.05 -1.16
C ASP A 352 1.61 6.51 -0.78
N ASN A 353 1.64 6.86 0.52
CA ASN A 353 2.15 8.17 0.96
C ASN A 353 3.64 8.36 0.58
N TYR A 354 4.46 7.31 0.62
CA TYR A 354 5.85 7.37 0.17
C TYR A 354 5.96 7.51 -1.35
N ALA A 355 5.15 6.76 -2.10
CA ALA A 355 5.11 6.81 -3.55
C ALA A 355 4.68 8.18 -4.07
N LEU A 356 3.61 8.74 -3.50
CA LEU A 356 3.07 10.06 -3.83
C LEU A 356 4.02 11.19 -3.43
N PHE A 357 4.65 11.10 -2.26
CA PHE A 357 5.65 12.07 -1.84
C PHE A 357 6.84 12.06 -2.79
N ALA A 358 7.36 10.88 -3.15
CA ALA A 358 8.47 10.76 -4.09
C ALA A 358 8.13 11.26 -5.50
N ASN A 359 6.93 10.97 -6.00
CA ASN A 359 6.42 11.55 -7.25
C ASN A 359 6.42 13.08 -7.21
N GLY A 360 5.91 13.67 -6.12
CA GLY A 360 5.86 15.13 -5.95
C GLY A 360 7.25 15.79 -5.90
N MET A 361 8.32 15.03 -5.64
CA MET A 361 9.70 15.52 -5.59
C MET A 361 10.47 15.32 -6.90
N LEU A 362 9.84 14.78 -7.96
CA LEU A 362 10.44 14.63 -9.29
C LEU A 362 11.01 15.94 -9.85
N SER A 363 10.39 17.08 -9.54
CA SER A 363 10.86 18.40 -9.96
C SER A 363 12.31 18.68 -9.51
N ASN A 364 12.75 18.10 -8.39
CA ASN A 364 14.13 18.26 -7.90
C ASN A 364 15.15 17.41 -8.66
N LEU A 365 14.73 16.39 -9.42
CA LEU A 365 15.64 15.54 -10.21
C LEU A 365 16.05 16.19 -11.53
N PHE A 366 15.22 17.08 -12.10
CA PHE A 366 15.53 17.78 -13.35
C PHE A 366 16.47 18.98 -13.16
N VAL A 367 16.69 19.42 -11.91
CA VAL A 367 17.64 20.50 -11.60
C VAL A 367 19.10 20.00 -11.61
N PHE A 368 19.34 18.69 -11.48
CA PHE A 368 20.70 18.12 -11.44
C PHE A 368 21.22 17.58 -12.78
N THR A 369 20.44 17.67 -13.87
CA THR A 369 20.88 17.29 -15.22
C THR A 369 21.11 18.48 -16.17
N LEU A 370 21.04 19.71 -15.65
CA LEU A 370 21.24 20.96 -16.41
C LEU A 370 22.36 21.87 -15.86
N ASN A 371 23.17 21.36 -14.94
CA ASN A 371 24.49 21.90 -14.58
C ASN A 371 25.54 20.82 -14.82
#